data_AF-A0A949FZW1-F1
#
_entry.id   AF-A0A949FZW1-F1
#
_cell.length_a   1.000
_cell.length_b   1.000
_cell.length_c   1.000
_cell.angle_alpha   90.00
_cell.angle_beta   90.00
_cell.angle_gamma   90.00
#
_symmetry.space_group_name_H-M   'P 1'
#
loop_
_entity.id
_entity.type
_entity.pdbx_description
1 polymer ?
#
loop_
_entity_poly.entity_id
_entity_poly.type
_entity_poly.pdbx_seq_one_letter_code
_entity_poly.pdbx_strand_id
1 'polypeptide(L)'
;MLAAVNFHTLLFYLFAILACGFAVGVVLADNVVRMALYLVLSLGATAGLFFLAGAEFVGAMQLMIYVGGTLVLLVFGVMLTAQAPFVSIKTSPGDRVLAGIVAASLLALLLQAAFSVEAWRRPGLGEVAPPAATPIGTALVGLRVDDPPPGSPPGVRSGYLLPFEIVSVHLLVVLVGAAYLARAKRRKTPRAIEVAASAASVEPAAEPRRSTGGATSALTAGGAR
;
A
#
# COMPACT_ATOMS: atom_id res chain seq x y z
N MET A 1 28.41 -33.03 17.60
CA MET A 1 28.34 -31.60 17.97
C MET A 1 27.23 -30.83 17.24
N LEU A 2 26.82 -31.19 16.02
CA LEU A 2 25.70 -30.55 15.30
C LEU A 2 24.28 -31.00 15.72
N ALA A 3 24.16 -32.10 16.48
CA ALA A 3 22.87 -32.67 16.92
C ALA A 3 22.17 -31.90 18.06
N ALA A 4 22.78 -30.83 18.58
CA ALA A 4 22.22 -30.02 19.67
C ALA A 4 21.59 -28.69 19.19
N VAL A 5 21.64 -28.40 17.88
CA VAL A 5 21.03 -27.18 17.34
C VAL A 5 19.57 -27.46 17.02
N ASN A 6 18.67 -26.87 17.82
CA ASN A 6 17.25 -26.85 17.53
C ASN A 6 17.00 -25.97 16.30
N PHE A 7 17.02 -26.57 15.10
CA PHE A 7 16.80 -25.86 13.84
C PHE A 7 15.50 -25.06 13.83
N HIS A 8 14.45 -25.60 14.45
CA HIS A 8 13.18 -24.89 14.62
C HIS A 8 13.36 -23.58 15.40
N THR A 9 14.01 -23.61 16.56
CA THR A 9 14.28 -22.41 17.38
C THR A 9 15.19 -21.42 16.66
N LEU A 10 16.20 -21.92 15.95
CA LEU A 10 17.11 -21.07 15.16
C LEU A 10 16.36 -20.34 14.05
N LEU A 11 15.54 -21.05 13.27
CA LEU A 11 14.72 -20.45 12.21
C LEU A 11 13.69 -19.49 12.78
N PHE A 12 13.09 -19.80 13.93
CA PHE A 12 12.15 -18.92 14.61
C PHE A 12 12.79 -17.57 14.93
N TYR A 13 13.95 -17.57 15.61
CA TYR A 13 14.64 -16.33 15.96
C TYR A 13 15.14 -15.59 14.72
N LEU A 14 15.61 -16.31 13.69
CA LEU A 14 16.02 -15.72 12.42
C LEU A 14 14.85 -14.95 11.78
N PHE A 15 13.69 -15.60 11.57
CA PHE A 15 12.52 -14.96 10.97
C PHE A 15 11.93 -13.86 11.85
N ALA A 16 11.93 -14.02 13.18
CA ALA A 16 11.47 -12.99 14.11
C ALA A 16 12.33 -11.72 14.04
N ILE A 17 13.66 -11.87 14.07
CA ILE A 17 14.59 -10.75 13.96
C ILE A 17 14.47 -10.08 12.58
N LEU A 18 14.36 -10.86 11.50
CA LEU A 18 14.13 -10.31 10.15
C LEU A 18 12.81 -9.53 10.09
N ALA A 19 11.71 -10.10 10.59
CA ALA A 19 10.39 -9.47 10.57
C ALA A 19 10.39 -8.12 11.31
N CYS A 20 10.92 -8.09 12.54
CA CYS A 20 11.01 -6.88 13.36
C CYS A 20 12.03 -5.88 12.80
N GLY A 21 13.21 -6.35 12.40
CA GLY A 21 14.29 -5.50 11.87
C GLY A 21 13.88 -4.78 10.61
N PHE A 22 13.24 -5.49 9.67
CA PHE A 22 12.71 -4.88 8.46
C PHE A 22 11.46 -4.02 8.72
N ALA A 23 10.60 -4.35 9.70
CA ALA A 23 9.50 -3.48 10.08
C ALA A 23 9.99 -2.11 10.59
N VAL A 24 11.06 -2.10 11.40
CA VAL A 24 11.73 -0.85 11.79
C VAL A 24 12.35 -0.16 10.57
N GLY A 25 13.02 -0.93 9.70
CA GLY A 25 13.60 -0.43 8.45
C GLY A 25 12.59 0.31 7.56
N VAL A 26 11.36 -0.20 7.43
CA VAL A 26 10.27 0.44 6.67
C VAL A 26 10.00 1.86 7.16
N VAL A 27 9.97 2.08 8.47
CA VAL A 27 9.62 3.38 9.06
C VAL A 27 10.80 4.36 9.02
N LEU A 28 12.03 3.84 9.07
CA LEU A 28 13.26 4.66 9.07
C LEU A 28 13.77 5.03 7.67
N ALA A 29 13.35 4.33 6.62
CA ALA A 29 13.85 4.55 5.27
C ALA A 29 13.22 5.80 4.63
N ASP A 30 14.00 6.75 4.14
CA ASP A 30 13.45 7.94 3.46
C ASP A 30 13.03 7.69 2.00
N ASN A 31 13.51 6.60 1.39
CA ASN A 31 13.24 6.28 -0.01
C ASN A 31 12.11 5.27 -0.13
N VAL A 32 11.06 5.62 -0.88
CA VAL A 32 9.87 4.79 -1.13
C VAL A 32 10.22 3.37 -1.62
N VAL A 33 11.20 3.23 -2.51
CA VAL A 33 11.61 1.91 -3.03
C VAL A 33 12.27 1.07 -1.93
N ARG A 34 13.05 1.70 -1.06
CA ARG A 34 13.69 1.02 0.07
C ARG A 34 12.66 0.63 1.13
N MET A 35 11.72 1.52 1.43
CA MET A 35 10.57 1.22 2.29
C MET A 35 9.80 0.00 1.76
N ALA A 36 9.49 -0.01 0.46
CA ALA A 36 8.81 -1.12 -0.20
C ALA A 36 9.56 -2.44 -0.04
N LEU A 37 10.87 -2.45 -0.31
CA LEU A 37 11.70 -3.65 -0.18
C LEU A 37 11.72 -4.18 1.26
N TYR A 38 11.89 -3.30 2.26
CA TYR A 38 11.85 -3.71 3.67
C TYR A 38 10.48 -4.27 4.06
N LEU A 39 9.40 -3.71 3.51
CA LEU A 39 8.06 -4.23 3.78
C LEU A 39 7.85 -5.63 3.18
N VAL A 40 8.34 -5.88 1.96
CA VAL A 40 8.33 -7.22 1.34
C VAL A 40 9.05 -8.22 2.26
N LEU A 41 10.25 -7.88 2.71
CA LEU A 41 11.07 -8.77 3.53
C LEU A 41 10.46 -9.01 4.92
N SER A 42 9.87 -7.99 5.55
CA SER A 42 9.17 -8.13 6.82
C SER A 42 7.95 -9.06 6.70
N LEU A 43 7.09 -8.83 5.71
CA LEU A 43 5.89 -9.66 5.50
C LEU A 43 6.21 -11.08 5.03
N GLY A 44 7.28 -11.26 4.24
CA GLY A 44 7.80 -12.58 3.88
C GLY A 44 8.37 -13.33 5.09
N ALA A 45 9.08 -12.65 6.00
CA ALA A 45 9.55 -13.25 7.24
C ALA A 45 8.39 -13.65 8.16
N THR A 46 7.32 -12.84 8.22
CA THR A 46 6.07 -13.20 8.91
C THR A 46 5.41 -14.45 8.32
N ALA A 47 5.41 -14.62 6.99
CA ALA A 47 4.94 -15.86 6.38
C ALA A 47 5.79 -17.07 6.81
N GLY A 48 7.12 -16.90 6.90
CA GLY A 48 8.04 -17.88 7.46
C GLY A 48 7.67 -18.29 8.89
N LEU A 49 7.30 -17.33 9.75
CA LEU A 49 6.82 -17.61 11.11
C LEU A 49 5.50 -18.39 11.11
N PHE A 50 4.57 -18.11 10.18
CA PHE A 50 3.34 -18.89 10.05
C PHE A 50 3.59 -20.34 9.62
N PHE A 51 4.50 -20.57 8.66
CA PHE A 51 4.89 -21.94 8.31
C PHE A 51 5.53 -22.66 9.50
N LEU A 52 6.37 -21.98 10.26
CA LEU A 52 7.01 -22.55 11.44
C LEU A 52 6.01 -22.84 12.56
N ALA A 53 4.92 -22.08 12.65
CA ALA A 53 3.81 -22.31 13.58
C ALA A 53 2.83 -23.40 13.11
N GLY A 54 3.08 -24.08 11.98
CA GLY A 54 2.18 -25.10 11.42
C GLY A 54 0.95 -24.52 10.70
N ALA A 55 0.90 -23.20 10.50
CA ALA A 55 -0.22 -22.50 9.87
C ALA A 55 -0.02 -22.34 8.36
N GLU A 56 0.09 -23.46 7.63
CA GLU A 56 0.46 -23.46 6.20
C GLU A 56 -0.51 -22.67 5.31
N PHE A 57 -1.81 -22.85 5.49
CA PHE A 57 -2.82 -22.10 4.73
C PHE A 57 -2.67 -20.59 4.98
N VAL A 58 -2.53 -20.18 6.24
CA VAL A 58 -2.38 -18.76 6.60
C VAL A 58 -1.05 -18.19 6.07
N GLY A 59 0.04 -18.96 6.14
CA GLY A 59 1.34 -18.61 5.57
C GLY A 59 1.30 -18.44 4.05
N ALA A 60 0.61 -19.35 3.34
CA ALA A 60 0.43 -19.24 1.89
C ALA A 60 -0.43 -18.03 1.52
N MET A 61 -1.53 -17.79 2.23
CA MET A 61 -2.36 -16.60 2.05
C MET A 61 -1.59 -15.30 2.37
N GLN A 62 -0.66 -15.32 3.33
CA GLN A 62 0.21 -14.20 3.65
C GLN A 62 1.07 -13.79 2.43
N LEU A 63 1.66 -14.77 1.76
CA LEU A 63 2.44 -14.52 0.55
C LEU A 63 1.56 -14.10 -0.63
N MET A 64 0.43 -14.76 -0.84
CA MET A 64 -0.45 -14.48 -1.98
C MET A 64 -1.12 -13.10 -1.88
N ILE A 65 -1.72 -12.78 -0.74
CA ILE A 65 -2.49 -11.53 -0.56
C ILE A 65 -1.55 -10.38 -0.23
N TYR A 66 -0.77 -10.48 0.85
CA TYR A 66 -0.03 -9.33 1.34
C TYR A 66 1.21 -9.06 0.49
N VAL A 67 2.10 -10.06 0.32
CA VAL A 67 3.34 -9.85 -0.44
C VAL A 67 3.06 -9.75 -1.95
N GLY A 68 2.20 -10.63 -2.49
CA GLY A 68 1.95 -10.73 -3.92
C GLY A 68 0.99 -9.68 -4.47
N GLY A 69 -0.16 -9.47 -3.82
CA GLY A 69 -1.21 -8.59 -4.32
C GLY A 69 -1.14 -7.17 -3.75
N THR A 70 -1.51 -7.02 -2.47
CA THR A 70 -1.73 -5.73 -1.82
C THR A 70 -0.47 -4.87 -1.80
N LEU A 71 0.68 -5.45 -1.45
CA LEU A 71 1.93 -4.72 -1.37
C LEU A 71 2.38 -4.25 -2.75
N VAL A 72 2.30 -5.10 -3.77
CA VAL A 72 2.67 -4.73 -5.15
C VAL A 72 1.81 -3.56 -5.64
N LEU A 73 0.50 -3.62 -5.43
CA LEU A 73 -0.42 -2.51 -5.76
C LEU A 73 -0.09 -1.23 -4.99
N LEU A 74 0.19 -1.34 -3.68
CA LEU A 74 0.57 -0.19 -2.85
C LEU A 74 1.86 0.44 -3.35
N VAL A 75 2.90 -0.37 -3.59
CA VAL A 75 4.22 0.12 -4.02
C VAL A 75 4.11 0.80 -5.39
N PHE A 76 3.41 0.20 -6.35
CA PHE A 76 3.16 0.86 -7.63
C PHE A 76 2.39 2.18 -7.46
N GLY A 77 1.34 2.21 -6.63
CA GLY A 77 0.55 3.41 -6.37
C GLY A 77 1.36 4.54 -5.72
N VAL A 78 2.18 4.22 -4.72
CA VAL A 78 3.04 5.21 -4.05
C VAL A 78 4.16 5.66 -4.99
N MET A 79 4.79 4.75 -5.74
CA MET A 79 5.84 5.13 -6.69
C MET A 79 5.35 6.03 -7.82
N LEU A 80 4.11 5.83 -8.31
CA LEU A 80 3.49 6.71 -9.31
C LEU A 80 3.15 8.11 -8.77
N THR A 81 2.97 8.25 -7.45
CA THR A 81 2.58 9.52 -6.81
C THR A 81 3.74 10.25 -6.12
N ALA A 82 4.82 9.54 -5.79
CA ALA A 82 5.98 10.06 -5.04
C ALA A 82 6.83 11.10 -5.80
N GLN A 83 6.51 11.42 -7.06
CA GLN A 83 7.24 12.43 -7.84
C GLN A 83 6.76 13.87 -7.59
N ALA A 84 5.68 14.09 -6.84
CA ALA A 84 5.26 15.43 -6.46
C ALA A 84 6.23 16.04 -5.42
N PRO A 85 6.61 17.32 -5.52
CA PRO A 85 7.49 17.95 -4.54
C PRO A 85 6.84 17.90 -3.16
N PHE A 86 7.39 17.06 -2.28
CA PHE A 86 6.97 16.96 -0.90
C PHE A 86 7.12 18.34 -0.26
N VAL A 87 5.99 18.95 0.11
CA VAL A 87 6.01 20.09 1.02
C VAL A 87 6.70 19.60 2.29
N SER A 88 7.88 20.14 2.60
CA SER A 88 8.65 19.78 3.79
C SER A 88 7.88 20.28 5.01
N ILE A 89 6.97 19.47 5.51
CA ILE A 89 6.32 19.68 6.80
C ILE A 89 7.36 19.31 7.86
N LYS A 90 8.03 20.33 8.41
CA LYS A 90 8.94 20.13 9.54
C LYS A 90 8.10 19.67 10.74
N THR A 91 8.25 18.42 11.12
CA THR A 91 7.67 17.90 12.37
C THR A 91 8.33 18.61 13.54
N SER A 92 7.52 19.18 14.43
CA SER A 92 8.05 19.78 15.66
C SER A 92 8.67 18.69 16.54
N PRO A 93 9.75 18.98 17.29
CA PRO A 93 10.26 18.04 18.29
C PRO A 93 9.18 17.62 19.31
N GLY A 94 8.20 18.49 19.59
CA GLY A 94 7.04 18.15 20.42
C GLY A 94 6.17 17.03 19.83
N ASP A 95 5.92 17.06 18.51
CA ASP A 95 5.13 16.04 17.83
C ASP A 95 5.83 14.68 17.82
N ARG A 96 7.16 14.68 17.70
CA ARG A 96 7.97 13.45 17.75
C ARG A 96 7.96 12.83 19.15
N VAL A 97 8.06 13.64 20.19
CA VAL A 97 7.96 13.17 21.58
C VAL A 97 6.56 12.61 21.84
N LEU A 98 5.51 13.31 21.41
CA LEU A 98 4.14 12.82 21.55
C LEU A 98 3.91 11.50 20.80
N ALA A 99 4.37 11.40 19.54
CA ALA A 99 4.30 10.16 18.76
C ALA A 99 5.06 9.02 19.44
N GLY A 100 6.23 9.30 20.02
CA GLY A 100 7.01 8.34 20.80
C GLY A 100 6.27 7.87 22.06
N ILE A 101 5.65 8.77 22.80
CA ILE A 101 4.85 8.45 23.99
C ILE A 101 3.65 7.57 23.61
N VAL A 102 2.93 7.92 22.53
CA VAL A 102 1.78 7.14 22.05
C VAL A 102 2.21 5.76 21.57
N ALA A 103 3.32 5.66 20.84
CA ALA A 103 3.86 4.37 20.41
C ALA A 103 4.31 3.50 21.60
N ALA A 104 4.98 4.11 22.58
CA ALA A 104 5.44 3.42 23.78
C ALA A 104 4.28 2.99 24.68
N SER A 105 3.23 3.80 24.82
CA SER A 105 2.04 3.44 25.61
C SER A 105 1.26 2.31 24.95
N LEU A 106 1.11 2.35 23.62
CA LEU A 106 0.51 1.25 22.87
C LEU A 106 1.33 -0.04 23.00
N LEU A 107 2.66 0.05 22.86
CA LEU A 107 3.54 -1.11 23.05
C LEU A 107 3.44 -1.67 24.47
N ALA A 108 3.43 -0.80 25.49
CA ALA A 108 3.26 -1.22 26.88
C ALA A 108 1.90 -1.90 27.11
N LEU A 109 0.83 -1.38 26.53
CA LEU A 109 -0.51 -1.99 26.58
C LEU A 109 -0.51 -3.38 25.92
N LEU A 110 0.13 -3.53 24.75
CA LEU A 110 0.23 -4.82 24.04
C LEU A 110 1.05 -5.84 24.83
N LEU A 111 2.18 -5.42 25.41
CA LEU A 111 2.99 -6.29 26.27
C LEU A 111 2.22 -6.69 27.54
N GLN A 112 1.53 -5.75 28.19
CA GLN A 112 0.69 -6.03 29.34
C GLN A 112 -0.41 -7.04 28.99
N ALA A 113 -1.10 -6.85 27.87
CA ALA A 113 -2.13 -7.77 27.38
C ALA A 113 -1.52 -9.17 27.14
N ALA A 114 -0.38 -9.25 26.44
CA ALA A 114 0.29 -10.52 26.16
C ALA A 114 0.72 -11.27 27.43
N PHE A 115 1.27 -10.57 28.43
CA PHE A 115 1.71 -11.20 29.68
C PHE A 115 0.59 -11.39 30.72
N SER A 116 -0.58 -10.78 30.54
CA SER A 116 -1.74 -10.99 31.42
C SER A 116 -2.40 -12.36 31.21
N VAL A 117 -2.20 -12.98 30.05
CA VAL A 117 -2.76 -14.30 29.72
C VAL A 117 -1.85 -15.40 30.25
N GLU A 118 -2.21 -15.96 31.40
CA GLU A 118 -1.43 -17.00 32.09
C GLU A 118 -1.16 -18.24 31.20
N ALA A 119 -2.08 -18.56 30.29
CA ALA A 119 -1.91 -19.66 29.34
C ALA A 119 -0.71 -19.46 28.38
N TRP A 120 -0.36 -18.22 28.04
CA TRP A 120 0.74 -17.91 27.12
C TRP A 120 2.11 -17.89 27.82
N ARG A 121 2.11 -17.95 29.16
CA ARG A 121 3.33 -17.95 29.98
C ARG A 121 3.87 -19.35 30.22
N ARG A 122 3.08 -20.39 29.93
CA ARG A 122 3.45 -21.79 30.11
C ARG A 122 4.02 -22.34 28.80
N PRO A 123 5.12 -23.12 28.82
CA PRO A 123 5.59 -23.84 27.64
C PRO A 123 4.45 -24.67 27.07
N GLY A 124 4.12 -24.47 25.80
CA GLY A 124 3.03 -25.19 25.14
C GLY A 124 3.32 -26.69 25.16
N LEU A 125 2.54 -27.45 25.93
CA LEU A 125 2.50 -28.93 25.90
C LEU A 125 1.51 -29.45 24.84
N GLY A 126 0.98 -28.56 24.00
CA GLY A 126 -0.04 -28.91 23.01
C GLY A 126 0.57 -29.66 21.83
N GLU A 127 -0.05 -30.78 21.47
CA GLU A 127 0.16 -31.40 20.17
C GLU A 127 -0.21 -30.38 19.08
N VAL A 128 0.73 -30.11 18.19
CA VAL A 128 0.46 -29.30 17.00
C VAL A 128 -0.41 -30.16 16.10
N ALA A 129 -1.70 -29.82 16.01
CA ALA A 129 -2.61 -30.47 15.08
C ALA A 129 -1.99 -30.45 13.67
N PRO A 130 -2.11 -31.53 12.90
CA PRO A 130 -1.47 -31.63 11.60
C PRO A 130 -1.88 -30.44 10.72
N PRO A 131 -0.94 -29.83 9.98
CA PRO A 131 -1.25 -28.71 9.12
C PRO A 131 -2.27 -29.16 8.08
N ALA A 132 -3.48 -28.61 8.15
CA ALA A 132 -4.55 -28.99 7.24
C ALA A 132 -5.39 -27.76 6.87
N ALA A 133 -5.60 -27.57 5.56
CA ALA A 133 -6.53 -26.57 5.04
C ALA A 133 -8.00 -27.02 5.22
N THR A 134 -8.24 -28.33 5.42
CA THR A 134 -9.57 -28.93 5.51
C THR A 134 -10.43 -28.35 6.64
N PRO A 135 -9.95 -28.22 7.90
CA PRO A 135 -10.75 -27.64 8.99
C PRO A 135 -11.15 -26.18 8.74
N ILE A 136 -10.28 -25.41 8.07
CA ILE A 136 -10.56 -24.02 7.70
C ILE A 136 -11.64 -23.98 6.61
N GLY A 137 -11.52 -24.82 5.58
CA GLY A 137 -12.48 -24.91 4.49
C GLY A 137 -13.88 -25.30 4.96
N THR A 138 -13.99 -26.31 5.84
CA THR A 138 -15.28 -26.71 6.42
C THR A 138 -15.86 -25.61 7.30
N ALA A 139 -15.03 -24.94 8.10
CA ALA A 139 -15.46 -23.84 8.96
C ALA A 139 -16.04 -22.68 8.14
N LEU A 140 -15.47 -22.34 6.99
CA LEU A 140 -15.99 -21.29 6.10
C LEU A 140 -17.37 -21.63 5.51
N VAL A 141 -17.64 -22.91 5.25
CA VAL A 141 -18.94 -23.39 4.72
C VAL A 141 -19.96 -23.62 5.85
N GLY A 142 -19.63 -23.26 7.10
CA GLY A 142 -20.54 -23.28 8.24
C GLY A 142 -20.40 -24.50 9.16
N LEU A 143 -19.48 -25.43 8.85
CA LEU A 143 -19.25 -26.65 9.61
C LEU A 143 -17.89 -26.60 10.31
N ARG A 144 -17.87 -26.34 11.63
CA ARG A 144 -16.61 -26.46 12.39
C ARG A 144 -16.34 -27.89 12.79
N VAL A 145 -15.11 -28.35 12.56
CA VAL A 145 -14.60 -29.69 12.92
C VAL A 145 -13.44 -29.54 13.91
N ASP A 146 -13.51 -28.54 14.80
CA ASP A 146 -12.50 -28.32 15.84
C ASP A 146 -12.83 -29.19 17.06
N ASP A 147 -11.81 -29.76 17.72
CA ASP A 147 -12.00 -30.54 18.94
C ASP A 147 -12.68 -29.71 20.04
N PRO A 148 -13.73 -30.24 20.70
CA PRO A 148 -14.37 -29.53 21.79
C PRO A 148 -13.39 -29.34 22.95
N PRO A 149 -13.40 -28.17 23.61
CA PRO A 149 -12.78 -28.02 24.92
C PRO A 149 -13.28 -29.13 25.86
N PRO A 150 -12.42 -29.71 26.71
CA PRO A 150 -12.84 -30.75 27.64
C PRO A 150 -14.04 -30.26 28.48
N GLY A 151 -15.15 -31.00 28.44
CA GLY A 151 -16.40 -30.67 29.15
C GLY A 151 -17.50 -30.01 28.29
N SER A 152 -17.29 -29.79 26.99
CA SER A 152 -18.35 -29.27 26.12
C SER A 152 -19.29 -30.37 25.63
N PRO A 153 -20.62 -30.15 25.55
CA PRO A 153 -21.54 -31.12 24.95
C PRO A 153 -21.17 -31.39 23.48
N PRO A 154 -21.31 -32.63 22.99
CA PRO A 154 -21.08 -32.96 21.58
C PRO A 154 -22.13 -32.23 20.73
N GLY A 155 -21.71 -31.18 20.02
CA GLY A 155 -22.60 -30.36 19.22
C GLY A 155 -21.84 -29.65 18.11
N VAL A 156 -22.41 -29.67 16.90
CA VAL A 156 -21.91 -28.95 15.72
C VAL A 156 -21.95 -27.45 16.04
N ARG A 157 -20.78 -26.81 16.11
CA ARG A 157 -20.69 -25.36 16.32
C ARG A 157 -20.89 -24.61 15.00
N SER A 158 -21.51 -23.44 15.06
CA SER A 158 -21.64 -22.55 13.90
C SER A 158 -20.27 -22.17 13.35
N GLY A 159 -20.04 -22.46 12.07
CA GLY A 159 -18.84 -22.02 11.35
C GLY A 159 -18.80 -20.51 11.09
N TYR A 160 -17.83 -20.11 10.27
CA TYR A 160 -17.58 -18.74 9.84
C TYR A 160 -18.39 -18.34 8.59
N LEU A 161 -19.54 -18.98 8.35
CA LEU A 161 -20.37 -18.71 7.16
C LEU A 161 -20.85 -17.24 7.11
N LEU A 162 -21.34 -16.70 8.23
CA LEU A 162 -21.77 -15.30 8.28
C LEU A 162 -20.62 -14.31 8.02
N PRO A 163 -19.46 -14.39 8.70
CA PRO A 163 -18.30 -13.58 8.34
C PRO A 163 -17.86 -13.74 6.87
N PHE A 164 -17.90 -14.95 6.31
CA PHE A 164 -17.53 -15.20 4.92
C PHE A 164 -18.46 -14.46 3.93
N GLU A 165 -19.77 -14.48 4.19
CA GLU A 165 -20.75 -13.75 3.38
C GLU A 165 -20.55 -12.24 3.49
N ILE A 166 -20.34 -11.72 4.70
CA ILE A 166 -20.09 -10.29 4.94
C ILE A 166 -18.83 -9.83 4.21
N VAL A 167 -17.74 -10.60 4.27
CA VAL A 167 -16.50 -10.29 3.55
C VAL A 167 -16.70 -10.33 2.04
N SER A 168 -17.49 -11.28 1.53
CA SER A 168 -17.81 -11.37 0.09
C SER A 168 -18.55 -10.13 -0.41
N VAL A 169 -19.57 -9.67 0.34
CA VAL A 169 -20.28 -8.42 0.03
C VAL A 169 -19.37 -7.21 0.19
N HIS A 170 -18.50 -7.18 1.20
CA HIS A 170 -17.53 -6.11 1.39
C HIS A 170 -16.57 -5.99 0.20
N LEU A 171 -16.03 -7.11 -0.29
CA LEU A 171 -15.16 -7.13 -1.47
C LEU A 171 -15.88 -6.64 -2.72
N LEU A 172 -17.16 -6.99 -2.91
CA LEU A 172 -17.98 -6.45 -3.99
C LEU A 172 -18.11 -4.92 -3.88
N VAL A 173 -18.43 -4.41 -2.69
CA VAL A 173 -18.56 -2.96 -2.44
C VAL A 173 -17.23 -2.23 -2.68
N VAL A 174 -16.11 -2.79 -2.22
CA VAL A 174 -14.77 -2.23 -2.44
C VAL A 174 -14.43 -2.20 -3.93
N LEU A 175 -14.73 -3.27 -4.68
CA LEU A 175 -14.50 -3.31 -6.13
C LEU A 175 -15.30 -2.23 -6.87
N VAL A 176 -16.59 -2.10 -6.56
CA VAL A 176 -17.46 -1.06 -7.16
C VAL A 176 -16.96 0.34 -6.79
N GLY A 177 -16.60 0.56 -5.52
CA GLY A 177 -16.06 1.84 -5.05
C GLY A 177 -14.75 2.22 -5.71
N ALA A 178 -13.80 1.28 -5.81
CA ALA A 178 -12.52 1.49 -6.48
C ALA A 178 -12.71 1.77 -7.97
N ALA A 179 -13.56 1.00 -8.67
CA ALA A 179 -13.86 1.22 -10.09
C ALA A 179 -14.53 2.58 -10.35
N TYR A 180 -15.43 3.00 -9.46
CA TYR A 180 -16.06 4.32 -9.54
C TYR A 180 -15.04 5.45 -9.36
N LEU A 181 -14.13 5.34 -8.38
CA LEU A 181 -13.08 6.34 -8.13
C LEU A 181 -12.02 6.38 -9.24
N ALA A 182 -11.67 5.23 -9.83
CA ALA A 182 -10.71 5.15 -10.93
C ALA A 182 -11.24 5.76 -12.24
N ARG A 183 -12.55 6.00 -12.35
CA ARG A 183 -13.16 6.57 -13.55
C ARG A 183 -12.78 8.05 -13.70
N ALA A 184 -11.74 8.32 -14.49
CA ALA A 184 -11.31 9.67 -14.81
C ALA A 184 -12.44 10.48 -15.49
N LYS A 185 -12.85 11.59 -14.85
CA LYS A 185 -13.80 12.54 -15.44
C LYS A 185 -13.09 13.33 -16.53
N ARG A 186 -13.37 13.03 -17.81
CA ARG A 186 -12.89 13.85 -18.94
C ARG A 186 -13.33 15.30 -18.71
N ARG A 187 -12.37 16.20 -18.45
CA ARG A 187 -12.66 17.63 -18.46
C ARG A 187 -13.09 17.98 -19.88
N LYS A 188 -14.33 18.40 -20.05
CA LYS A 188 -14.77 19.04 -21.30
C LYS A 188 -14.07 20.40 -21.34
N THR A 189 -13.10 20.57 -22.22
CA THR A 189 -12.56 21.89 -22.53
C THR A 189 -13.73 22.79 -22.94
N PRO A 190 -13.91 23.98 -22.35
CA PRO A 190 -14.97 24.89 -22.77
C PRO A 190 -14.74 25.25 -24.24
N ARG A 191 -15.76 25.04 -25.09
CA ARG A 191 -15.77 25.37 -26.54
C ARG A 191 -15.25 26.77 -26.86
N ALA A 192 -15.29 27.70 -25.91
CA ALA A 192 -14.76 29.06 -26.06
C ALA A 192 -13.26 29.08 -26.43
N ILE A 193 -12.46 28.14 -25.94
CA ILE A 193 -11.01 28.08 -26.24
C ILE A 193 -10.76 27.52 -27.65
N GLU A 194 -11.57 26.56 -28.12
CA GLU A 194 -11.51 26.05 -29.50
C GLU A 194 -11.94 27.11 -30.52
N VAL A 195 -12.98 27.88 -30.21
CA VAL A 195 -13.46 28.96 -31.10
C VAL A 195 -12.44 30.11 -31.15
N ALA A 196 -11.84 30.47 -30.02
CA ALA A 196 -10.79 31.50 -29.99
C ALA A 196 -9.49 31.06 -30.71
N ALA A 197 -9.08 29.80 -30.54
CA ALA A 197 -7.93 29.24 -31.25
C ALA A 197 -8.18 29.13 -32.77
N SER A 198 -9.41 28.78 -33.17
CA SER A 198 -9.81 28.73 -34.59
C SER A 198 -9.93 30.12 -35.21
N ALA A 199 -10.34 31.15 -34.45
CA ALA A 199 -10.42 32.52 -34.94
C ALA A 199 -9.04 33.16 -35.12
N ALA A 200 -8.08 32.86 -34.23
CA ALA A 200 -6.71 33.35 -34.32
C ALA A 200 -5.92 32.76 -35.50
N SER A 201 -6.29 31.58 -36.00
CA SER A 201 -5.65 30.94 -37.15
C SER A 201 -6.11 31.45 -38.53
N VAL A 202 -7.11 32.34 -38.60
CA VAL A 202 -7.74 32.76 -39.87
C VAL A 202 -7.29 34.14 -40.36
N GLU A 203 -6.48 34.90 -39.62
CA GLU A 203 -6.03 36.23 -40.07
C GLU A 203 -4.82 36.14 -41.03
N PRO A 204 -4.94 36.39 -42.36
CA PRO A 204 -3.81 36.43 -43.26
C PRO A 204 -3.38 37.88 -43.51
N ALA A 205 -2.07 38.08 -43.57
CA ALA A 205 -1.42 39.33 -43.92
C ALA A 205 -2.03 40.01 -45.16
N ALA A 206 -2.58 41.20 -44.98
CA ALA A 206 -2.86 42.15 -46.05
C ALA A 206 -2.03 43.42 -45.82
N GLU A 207 -0.78 43.40 -46.26
CA GLU A 207 0.08 44.57 -46.29
C GLU A 207 -0.14 45.32 -47.62
N PRO A 208 -0.52 46.61 -47.62
CA PRO A 208 -0.73 47.33 -48.86
C PRO A 208 0.61 47.79 -49.44
N ARG A 209 1.05 47.15 -50.53
CA ARG A 209 2.17 47.64 -51.36
C ARG A 209 1.83 49.02 -51.93
N ARG A 210 2.44 50.08 -51.42
CA ARG A 210 2.53 51.36 -52.13
C ARG A 210 3.58 51.25 -53.23
N SER A 211 3.11 51.26 -54.48
CA SER A 211 3.95 51.56 -55.64
C SER A 211 4.26 53.06 -55.65
N THR A 212 5.54 53.42 -55.69
CA THR A 212 5.97 54.71 -56.21
C THR A 212 7.19 54.45 -57.09
N GLY A 213 6.94 54.46 -58.40
CA GLY A 213 7.97 54.55 -59.42
C GLY A 213 7.71 55.81 -60.23
N GLY A 214 8.78 56.55 -60.51
CA GLY A 214 8.89 57.34 -61.72
C GLY A 214 9.06 58.86 -61.56
N ALA A 215 10.19 59.33 -62.09
CA ALA A 215 10.42 60.59 -62.79
C ALA A 215 11.12 61.77 -62.04
N THR A 216 12.44 61.87 -62.29
CA THR A 216 13.14 63.02 -62.89
C THR A 216 12.48 64.41 -62.80
N SER A 217 13.18 65.41 -62.22
CA SER A 217 13.59 66.63 -62.96
C SER A 217 14.41 67.62 -62.10
N ALA A 218 15.40 68.22 -62.77
CA ALA A 218 15.90 69.59 -62.64
C ALA A 218 16.73 70.03 -61.41
N LEU A 219 18.05 70.03 -61.63
CA LEU A 219 18.93 71.13 -61.22
C LEU A 219 18.55 72.43 -61.95
N THR A 220 18.35 73.53 -61.20
CA THR A 220 18.60 74.93 -61.58
C THR A 220 18.74 75.73 -60.26
N ALA A 221 19.93 76.19 -59.89
CA ALA A 221 20.57 77.46 -60.27
C ALA A 221 20.07 78.70 -59.50
N GLY A 222 21.01 79.31 -58.75
CA GLY A 222 21.01 80.72 -58.32
C GLY A 222 20.18 81.04 -57.08
N GLY A 223 20.63 81.76 -56.07
CA GLY A 223 21.82 82.59 -55.89
C GLY A 223 21.51 83.68 -54.84
N ALA A 224 22.57 84.43 -54.50
CA ALA A 224 22.55 85.78 -53.92
C ALA A 224 22.64 85.95 -52.39
N ARG A 225 23.81 86.52 -52.04
CA ARG A 225 24.20 87.38 -50.91
C ARG A 225 24.78 86.72 -49.67
#